data_AF-A0A948R0C1-F1
#
_entry.id   AF-A0A948R0C1-F1
#
_cell.length_a   1.000
_cell.length_b   1.000
_cell.length_c   1.000
_cell.angle_alpha   90.00
_cell.angle_beta   90.00
_cell.angle_gamma   90.00
#
_symmetry.space_group_name_H-M   'P 1'
#
loop_
_entity.id
_entity.type
_entity.pdbx_description
1 polymer ?
#
loop_
_entity_poly.entity_id
_entity_poly.type
_entity_poly.pdbx_seq_one_letter_code
_entity_poly.pdbx_strand_id
1 'polypeptide(L)'
;MAKAKDDEPGNLSRAMWVFLGYMLVGPFFAGLAVAIAVIIGPVIGMGGWLPEPLPEIGPAAIAAFVWAALPSALAAVVVIPRVLGIGRFGWIEAAIGGVIGFAAVAIATGVPDRAMLPALSFVAGLVSVCVWRALEAGGVIQAGEKS
;
A
#
# COMPACT_ATOMS: atom_id res chain seq x y z
N MET A 1 -30.13 -21.44 20.95
CA MET A 1 -29.68 -21.09 19.59
C MET A 1 -29.31 -19.61 19.62
N ALA A 2 -28.02 -19.29 19.58
CA ALA A 2 -27.56 -17.91 19.56
C ALA A 2 -27.98 -17.27 18.23
N LYS A 3 -28.67 -16.14 18.31
CA LYS A 3 -29.09 -15.32 17.17
C LYS A 3 -27.82 -14.95 16.40
N ALA A 4 -27.66 -15.46 15.18
CA ALA A 4 -26.60 -15.01 14.29
C ALA A 4 -26.76 -13.48 14.15
N LYS A 5 -25.66 -12.76 14.35
CA LYS A 5 -25.62 -11.31 14.32
C LYS A 5 -25.66 -10.90 12.84
N ASP A 6 -26.86 -10.71 12.30
CA ASP A 6 -27.11 -10.38 10.88
C ASP A 6 -26.48 -9.04 10.42
N ASP A 7 -25.84 -8.30 11.33
CA ASP A 7 -25.19 -7.00 11.07
C ASP A 7 -23.68 -7.10 10.74
N GLU A 8 -23.06 -8.29 10.78
CA GLU A 8 -21.63 -8.39 10.43
C GLU A 8 -21.44 -8.45 8.90
N PRO A 9 -20.67 -7.51 8.30
CA PRO A 9 -20.41 -7.54 6.88
C PRO A 9 -19.70 -8.84 6.50
N GLY A 10 -20.31 -9.60 5.59
CA GLY A 10 -19.77 -10.86 5.09
C GLY A 10 -18.40 -10.68 4.43
N ASN A 11 -17.63 -11.76 4.34
CA ASN A 11 -16.24 -11.74 3.86
C ASN A 11 -16.08 -11.09 2.47
N LEU A 12 -17.09 -11.22 1.60
CA LEU A 12 -17.09 -10.56 0.29
C LEU A 12 -17.14 -9.02 0.41
N SER A 13 -17.98 -8.49 1.30
CA SER A 13 -18.04 -7.05 1.57
C SER A 13 -16.72 -6.55 2.15
N ARG A 14 -16.13 -7.30 3.09
CA ARG A 14 -14.79 -7.00 3.64
C ARG A 14 -13.72 -6.98 2.57
N ALA A 15 -13.70 -7.97 1.67
CA ALA A 15 -12.73 -8.03 0.57
C ALA A 15 -12.88 -6.84 -0.39
N MET A 16 -14.11 -6.41 -0.68
CA MET A 16 -14.38 -5.20 -1.48
C MET A 16 -13.83 -3.94 -0.79
N TRP A 17 -14.07 -3.79 0.52
CA TRP A 17 -13.53 -2.66 1.27
C TRP A 17 -12.01 -2.68 1.38
N VAL A 18 -11.40 -3.86 1.51
CA VAL A 18 -9.94 -4.01 1.44
C VAL A 18 -9.43 -3.58 0.06
N PHE A 19 -10.06 -4.02 -1.03
CA PHE A 19 -9.70 -3.61 -2.38
C PHE A 19 -9.79 -2.08 -2.56
N LEU A 20 -10.88 -1.47 -2.13
CA LEU A 20 -11.07 -0.02 -2.17
C LEU A 20 -10.05 0.72 -1.30
N GLY A 21 -9.77 0.19 -0.10
CA GLY A 21 -8.74 0.72 0.79
C GLY A 21 -7.38 0.77 0.12
N TYR A 22 -6.97 -0.34 -0.50
CA TYR A 22 -5.72 -0.37 -1.26
C TYR A 22 -5.74 0.59 -2.45
N MET A 23 -6.81 0.61 -3.24
CA MET A 23 -6.93 1.46 -4.44
C MET A 23 -6.99 2.96 -4.17
N LEU A 24 -7.40 3.39 -2.98
CA LEU A 24 -7.51 4.81 -2.62
C LEU A 24 -6.40 5.24 -1.65
N VAL A 25 -6.25 4.49 -0.56
CA VAL A 25 -5.36 4.83 0.54
C VAL A 25 -3.90 4.50 0.19
N GLY A 26 -3.67 3.43 -0.58
CA GLY A 26 -2.32 3.07 -1.07
C GLY A 26 -1.70 4.18 -1.92
N PRO A 27 -2.35 4.64 -3.01
CA PRO A 27 -1.89 5.76 -3.82
C PRO A 27 -1.69 7.05 -3.03
N PHE A 28 -2.61 7.35 -2.10
CA PHE A 28 -2.48 8.52 -1.23
C PHE A 28 -1.17 8.48 -0.43
N PHE A 29 -0.88 7.36 0.23
CA PHE A 29 0.36 7.21 1.00
C PHE A 29 1.61 7.19 0.12
N ALA A 30 1.55 6.70 -1.12
CA ALA A 30 2.65 6.78 -2.06
C ALA A 30 2.97 8.23 -2.46
N GLY A 31 1.93 9.02 -2.78
CA GLY A 31 2.08 10.46 -3.05
C GLY A 31 2.63 11.21 -1.84
N LEU A 32 2.13 10.90 -0.64
CA LEU A 32 2.62 11.47 0.61
C LEU A 32 4.08 11.10 0.88
N ALA A 33 4.49 9.85 0.64
CA ALA A 33 5.87 9.41 0.81
C ALA A 33 6.83 10.18 -0.11
N VAL A 34 6.44 10.43 -1.37
CA VAL A 34 7.23 11.24 -2.30
C VAL A 34 7.29 12.70 -1.84
N ALA A 35 6.17 13.28 -1.41
CA ALA A 35 6.17 14.65 -0.89
C ALA A 35 7.11 14.80 0.33
N ILE A 36 7.06 13.85 1.26
CA ILE A 36 7.95 13.78 2.43
C ILE A 36 9.40 13.63 1.98
N ALA A 37 9.70 12.75 1.02
CA ALA A 37 11.06 12.53 0.53
C ALA A 37 11.65 13.80 -0.10
N VAL A 38 10.88 14.55 -0.89
CA VAL A 38 11.35 15.79 -1.52
C VAL A 38 11.55 16.91 -0.49
N ILE A 39 10.69 17.02 0.53
CA ILE A 39 10.78 18.06 1.56
C ILE A 39 11.90 17.76 2.57
N ILE A 40 11.94 16.54 3.10
CA ILE A 40 12.80 16.17 4.22
C ILE A 40 14.14 15.61 3.74
N GLY A 41 14.17 14.93 2.60
CA GLY A 41 15.36 14.25 2.09
C GLY A 41 16.62 15.15 2.02
N PRO A 42 16.53 16.41 1.53
CA PRO A 42 17.68 17.30 1.51
C PRO A 42 18.20 17.65 2.92
N VAL A 43 17.32 17.76 3.91
CA VAL A 43 17.65 18.13 5.29
C VAL A 43 18.39 17.01 6.02
N ILE A 44 18.08 15.76 5.69
CA ILE A 44 18.66 14.57 6.34
C ILE A 44 19.81 13.93 5.55
N GLY A 45 20.35 14.63 4.55
CA GLY A 45 21.51 14.17 3.78
C GLY A 45 21.19 13.10 2.72
N MET A 46 19.91 12.92 2.35
CA MET A 46 19.49 12.01 1.26
C MET A 46 19.54 12.67 -0.13
N GLY A 47 20.20 13.82 -0.27
CA GLY A 47 20.29 14.56 -1.54
C GLY A 47 20.80 13.71 -2.71
N GLY A 48 21.79 12.84 -2.47
CA GLY A 48 22.34 11.96 -3.52
C GLY A 48 21.40 10.85 -4.03
N TRP A 49 20.24 10.68 -3.38
CA TRP A 49 19.19 9.73 -3.78
C TRP A 49 18.01 10.43 -4.46
N LEU A 50 18.00 11.76 -4.44
CA LEU A 50 16.99 12.57 -5.07
C LEU A 50 17.47 13.01 -6.46
N PRO A 51 16.56 13.10 -7.44
CA PRO A 51 16.92 13.61 -8.76
C PRO A 51 17.35 15.08 -8.67
N GLU A 52 18.35 15.43 -9.48
CA GLU A 52 18.79 16.81 -9.69
C GLU A 52 18.44 17.25 -11.12
N PRO A 53 17.67 18.35 -11.32
CA PRO A 53 17.10 19.23 -10.30
C PRO A 53 15.93 18.58 -9.53
N LEU A 54 15.72 19.03 -8.29
CA LEU A 54 14.59 18.57 -7.48
C LEU A 54 13.26 18.91 -8.17
N PRO A 55 12.33 17.96 -8.30
CA PRO A 55 11.05 18.20 -8.92
C PRO A 55 10.14 19.03 -8.01
N GLU A 56 9.18 19.71 -8.61
CA GLU A 56 8.13 20.39 -7.86
C GLU A 56 7.32 19.35 -7.05
N ILE A 57 7.14 19.62 -5.75
CA ILE A 57 6.54 18.68 -4.79
C ILE A 57 5.14 18.23 -5.22
N GLY A 58 4.30 19.18 -5.65
CA GLY A 58 2.90 18.91 -6.03
C GLY A 58 2.80 17.95 -7.23
N PRO A 59 3.38 18.30 -8.40
CA PRO A 59 3.40 17.42 -9.57
C PRO A 59 4.04 16.05 -9.28
N ALA A 60 5.14 15.99 -8.53
CA ALA A 60 5.79 14.74 -8.17
C ALA A 60 4.89 13.83 -7.32
N ALA A 61 4.22 14.39 -6.32
CA ALA A 61 3.29 13.64 -5.46
C ALA A 61 2.08 13.13 -6.25
N ILE A 62 1.53 13.93 -7.18
CA ILE A 62 0.43 13.52 -8.04
C ILE A 62 0.87 12.40 -8.99
N ALA A 63 2.06 12.50 -9.60
CA ALA A 63 2.59 11.46 -10.47
C ALA A 63 2.77 10.14 -9.70
N ALA A 64 3.30 10.20 -8.48
CA ALA A 64 3.45 9.05 -7.60
C ALA A 64 2.10 8.43 -7.21
N PHE A 65 1.10 9.26 -6.89
CA PHE A 65 -0.27 8.83 -6.63
C PHE A 65 -0.85 8.06 -7.83
N VAL A 66 -0.80 8.67 -9.02
CA VAL A 66 -1.36 8.06 -10.25
C VAL A 66 -0.65 6.75 -10.57
N TRP A 67 0.68 6.73 -10.48
CA TRP A 67 1.46 5.54 -10.78
C TRP A 67 1.23 4.42 -9.76
N ALA A 68 1.05 4.76 -8.48
CA ALA A 68 0.82 3.80 -7.40
C ALA A 68 -0.55 3.11 -7.44
N ALA A 69 -1.49 3.56 -8.28
CA ALA A 69 -2.79 2.90 -8.43
C ALA A 69 -2.66 1.43 -8.88
N LEU A 70 -1.83 1.16 -9.89
CA LEU A 70 -1.60 -0.19 -10.41
C LEU A 70 -0.97 -1.14 -9.37
N PRO A 71 0.16 -0.81 -8.72
CA PRO A 71 0.75 -1.70 -7.73
C PRO A 71 -0.13 -1.87 -6.50
N SER A 72 -0.92 -0.85 -6.13
CA SER A 72 -1.89 -0.97 -5.05
C SER A 72 -3.03 -1.93 -5.41
N ALA A 73 -3.52 -1.91 -6.65
CA ALA A 73 -4.49 -2.88 -7.14
C ALA A 73 -3.97 -4.31 -7.04
N LEU A 74 -2.72 -4.54 -7.49
CA LEU A 74 -2.10 -5.86 -7.41
C LEU A 74 -1.84 -6.29 -5.97
N ALA A 75 -1.43 -5.37 -5.10
CA ALA A 75 -1.27 -5.65 -3.69
C ALA A 75 -2.58 -6.10 -3.04
N ALA A 76 -3.71 -5.48 -3.42
CA ALA A 76 -5.03 -5.92 -3.00
C ALA A 76 -5.34 -7.35 -3.46
N VAL A 77 -5.06 -7.67 -4.73
CA VAL A 77 -5.27 -9.02 -5.29
C VAL A 77 -4.50 -10.09 -4.51
N VAL A 78 -3.31 -9.77 -4.01
CA VAL A 78 -2.52 -10.70 -3.18
C VAL A 78 -3.21 -11.01 -1.85
N VAL A 79 -3.84 -10.02 -1.20
CA VAL A 79 -4.45 -10.20 0.13
C VAL A 79 -5.92 -10.65 0.10
N ILE A 80 -6.65 -10.37 -0.98
CA ILE A 80 -8.08 -10.70 -1.15
C ILE A 80 -8.42 -12.18 -0.88
N PRO A 81 -7.68 -13.18 -1.40
CA PRO A 81 -8.00 -14.59 -1.16
C PRO A 81 -8.06 -14.94 0.34
N ARG A 82 -7.17 -14.34 1.14
CA ARG A 82 -7.13 -14.54 2.59
C ARG A 82 -8.34 -13.91 3.28
N VAL A 83 -8.73 -12.71 2.85
CA VAL A 83 -9.92 -12.00 3.36
C VAL A 83 -11.19 -12.76 3.01
N LEU A 84 -11.30 -13.31 1.80
CA LEU A 84 -12.46 -14.12 1.40
C LEU A 84 -12.56 -15.40 2.24
N GLY A 85 -11.43 -16.06 2.51
CA GLY A 85 -11.40 -17.31 3.28
C GLY A 85 -11.66 -17.13 4.78
N ILE A 86 -10.98 -16.17 5.43
CA ILE A 86 -10.90 -16.09 6.90
C ILE A 86 -11.42 -14.73 7.44
N GLY A 87 -11.74 -13.78 6.56
CA GLY A 87 -12.25 -12.45 6.94
C GLY A 87 -11.23 -11.56 7.64
N ARG A 88 -9.95 -11.96 7.68
CA ARG A 88 -8.83 -11.28 8.38
C ARG A 88 -7.50 -11.51 7.66
N PHE A 89 -6.54 -10.62 7.89
CA PHE A 89 -5.13 -10.79 7.51
C PHE A 89 -4.23 -9.96 8.43
N GLY A 90 -2.98 -10.39 8.61
CA GLY A 90 -2.00 -9.71 9.44
C GLY A 90 -1.22 -8.63 8.68
N TRP A 91 -0.44 -7.86 9.45
CA TRP A 91 0.41 -6.80 8.91
C TRP A 91 1.53 -7.35 8.01
N ILE A 92 1.99 -8.59 8.24
CA ILE A 92 3.01 -9.23 7.41
C ILE A 92 2.43 -9.55 6.03
N GLU A 93 1.23 -10.14 5.96
CA GLU A 93 0.56 -10.38 4.68
C GLU A 93 0.29 -9.08 3.93
N ALA A 94 -0.05 -8.00 4.64
CA ALA A 94 -0.16 -6.67 4.06
C ALA A 94 1.17 -6.24 3.41
N ALA A 95 2.27 -6.29 4.17
CA ALA A 95 3.59 -5.89 3.70
C ALA A 95 4.01 -6.70 2.46
N ILE A 96 3.84 -8.02 2.51
CA ILE A 96 4.11 -8.92 1.38
C ILE A 96 3.27 -8.54 0.17
N GLY A 97 1.97 -8.27 0.36
CA GLY A 97 1.08 -7.79 -0.69
C GLY A 97 1.60 -6.54 -1.38
N GLY A 98 2.02 -5.54 -0.61
CA GLY A 98 2.62 -4.31 -1.12
C GLY A 98 3.88 -4.54 -1.94
N VAL A 99 4.81 -5.35 -1.41
CA VAL A 99 6.08 -5.68 -2.09
C VAL A 99 5.82 -6.43 -3.39
N ILE A 100 4.97 -7.46 -3.38
CA ILE A 100 4.66 -8.25 -4.57
C ILE A 100 3.92 -7.40 -5.60
N GLY A 101 2.95 -6.60 -5.17
CA GLY A 101 2.19 -5.71 -6.05
C GLY A 101 3.09 -4.69 -6.75
N PHE A 102 4.00 -4.06 -6.01
CA PHE A 102 5.01 -3.17 -6.57
C PHE A 102 5.95 -3.90 -7.53
N ALA A 103 6.52 -5.02 -7.11
CA ALA A 103 7.47 -5.78 -7.92
C ALA A 103 6.86 -6.24 -9.26
N ALA A 104 5.60 -6.69 -9.25
CA ALA A 104 4.90 -7.11 -10.45
C ALA A 104 4.71 -5.95 -11.45
N VAL A 105 4.28 -4.78 -10.98
CA VAL A 105 4.17 -3.59 -11.86
C VAL A 105 5.54 -3.14 -12.34
N ALA A 106 6.52 -3.09 -11.44
CA ALA A 106 7.89 -2.67 -11.77
C ALA A 106 8.51 -3.54 -12.89
N ILE A 107 8.27 -4.85 -12.85
CA ILE A 107 8.70 -5.78 -13.90
C ILE A 107 7.93 -5.54 -15.20
N ALA A 108 6.61 -5.33 -15.13
CA ALA A 108 5.75 -5.19 -16.30
C ALA A 108 5.96 -3.86 -17.05
N THR A 109 6.15 -2.75 -16.33
CA THR A 109 6.28 -1.42 -16.95
C THR A 109 7.73 -1.02 -17.22
N GLY A 110 8.69 -1.72 -16.61
CA GLY A 110 10.10 -1.34 -16.61
C GLY A 110 10.34 -0.09 -15.75
N VAL A 111 11.01 -0.26 -14.61
CA VAL A 111 11.39 0.87 -13.76
C VAL A 111 12.64 1.55 -14.33
N PRO A 112 12.65 2.89 -14.46
CA PRO A 112 13.78 3.63 -15.05
C PRO A 112 15.09 3.47 -14.28
N ASP A 113 15.04 3.25 -12.96
CA ASP A 113 16.22 2.98 -12.14
C ASP A 113 16.10 1.68 -11.34
N ARG A 114 16.86 0.65 -11.75
CA ARG A 114 16.91 -0.64 -11.09
C ARG A 114 17.60 -0.58 -9.71
N ALA A 115 18.48 0.39 -9.48
CA ALA A 115 19.17 0.55 -8.20
C ALA A 115 18.20 0.97 -7.07
N MET A 116 17.13 1.69 -7.41
CA MET A 116 16.11 2.12 -6.45
C MET A 116 15.06 1.05 -6.15
N LEU A 117 15.00 -0.05 -6.92
CA LEU A 117 13.97 -1.08 -6.76
C LEU A 117 13.84 -1.64 -5.34
N PRO A 118 14.93 -2.00 -4.62
CA PRO A 118 14.82 -2.51 -3.26
C PRO A 118 14.21 -1.49 -2.29
N ALA A 119 14.64 -0.23 -2.39
CA ALA A 119 14.12 0.85 -1.55
C ALA A 119 12.64 1.13 -1.83
N LEU A 120 12.25 1.23 -3.10
CA LEU A 120 10.86 1.46 -3.49
C LEU A 120 9.95 0.27 -3.13
N SER A 121 10.46 -0.96 -3.22
CA SER A 121 9.73 -2.16 -2.79
C SER A 121 9.51 -2.16 -1.28
N PHE A 122 10.52 -1.74 -0.51
CA PHE A 122 10.38 -1.57 0.93
C PHE A 122 9.36 -0.49 1.29
N VAL A 123 9.39 0.66 0.61
CA VAL A 123 8.38 1.73 0.77
C VAL A 123 6.98 1.21 0.42
N ALA A 124 6.83 0.43 -0.65
CA ALA A 124 5.55 -0.18 -1.00
C ALA A 124 5.03 -1.11 0.10
N GLY A 125 5.90 -1.92 0.71
CA GLY A 125 5.58 -2.73 1.88
C GLY A 125 5.11 -1.88 3.06
N LEU A 126 5.81 -0.78 3.38
CA LEU A 126 5.42 0.15 4.44
C LEU A 126 4.07 0.83 4.17
N VAL A 127 3.87 1.31 2.94
CA VAL A 127 2.58 1.89 2.49
C VAL A 127 1.45 0.88 2.70
N SER A 128 1.68 -0.39 2.35
CA SER A 128 0.71 -1.46 2.55
C SER A 128 0.37 -1.71 4.02
N VAL A 129 1.35 -1.61 4.91
CA VAL A 129 1.13 -1.67 6.36
C VAL A 129 0.32 -0.47 6.85
N CYS A 130 0.56 0.74 6.31
CA CYS A 130 -0.26 1.91 6.62
C CYS A 130 -1.72 1.73 6.17
N VAL A 131 -1.95 1.15 4.98
CA VAL A 131 -3.30 0.81 4.51
C VAL A 131 -3.95 -0.22 5.44
N TRP A 132 -3.23 -1.26 5.84
CA TRP A 132 -3.72 -2.26 6.81
C TRP A 132 -4.13 -1.62 8.13
N ARG A 133 -3.29 -0.72 8.69
CA ARG A 133 -3.62 0.03 9.91
C ARG A 133 -4.88 0.89 9.75
N ALA A 134 -5.04 1.56 8.60
CA ALA A 134 -6.22 2.37 8.33
C ALA A 134 -7.49 1.51 8.25
N LEU A 135 -7.40 0.33 7.63
CA LEU A 135 -8.51 -0.62 7.53
C LEU A 135 -8.87 -1.25 8.89
N GLU A 136 -7.87 -1.56 9.71
CA GLU A 136 -8.04 -2.03 11.09
C GLU A 136 -8.72 -0.97 11.95
N ALA A 137 -8.21 0.27 11.93
CA ALA A 137 -8.78 1.40 12.68
C ALA A 137 -10.22 1.73 12.24
N GLY A 138 -10.53 1.54 10.95
CA GLY A 138 -11.89 1.69 10.41
C GLY A 138 -12.82 0.51 10.70
N GLY A 139 -12.36 -0.54 11.38
CA GLY A 139 -13.16 -1.73 11.72
C GLY A 139 -13.50 -2.63 10.53
N VAL A 140 -12.83 -2.44 9.38
CA VAL A 140 -13.07 -3.23 8.16
C VAL A 140 -12.48 -4.63 8.30
N ILE A 141 -11.35 -4.74 8.97
CA ILE A 141 -10.64 -5.99 9.23
C ILE A 141 -10.28 -6.12 10.70
N GLN A 142 -10.26 -7.35 11.21
CA GLN A 142 -9.70 -7.65 12.53
C GLN A 142 -8.23 -8.05 12.32
N ALA A 143 -7.32 -7.52 13.15
CA ALA A 143 -5.93 -7.95 13.11
C ALA A 143 -5.83 -9.47 13.28
N GLY A 144 -5.14 -10.14 12.35
CA GLY A 144 -4.72 -11.51 12.57
C GLY A 144 -3.89 -11.58 13.86
N GLU A 145 -4.25 -12.50 14.77
CA GLU A 145 -3.60 -12.66 16.08
C GLU A 145 -2.07 -12.62 15.97
N LYS A 146 -1.45 -12.01 16.99
CA LYS A 146 0.01 -11.94 17.17
C LYS A 146 0.58 -13.36 17.07
N SER A 147 1.21 -13.68 15.94
CA SER A 147 2.14 -14.81 15.87
C SER A 147 3.44 -14.46 16.56
#